data_AF-A0A6P7H4Q7-F1
#
_entry.id   AF-A0A6P7H4Q7-F1
#
_cell.length_a   1.000
_cell.length_b   1.000
_cell.length_c   1.000
_cell.angle_alpha   90.00
_cell.angle_beta   90.00
_cell.angle_gamma   90.00
#
_symmetry.space_group_name_H-M   'P 1'
#
loop_
_entity.id
_entity.type
_entity.pdbx_description
1 polymer ?
#
loop_
_entity_poly.entity_id
_entity_poly.type
_entity_poly.pdbx_seq_one_letter_code
_entity_poly.pdbx_strand_id
1 'polypeptide(L)'
;MSKPKGSVSSVSKAGQLSVSGISRTSRIGARAPAPPPKVGLEKPPKGLEWTLPPFSVCPRPKTGIDWDELKKRMIRRQAPEGEDIKGIRLILKELQGKNIPVQDFVNLISAYTSDNGDQLRQNLSNEITLFQKLCRNVYQTMTQDISDVLINEQLLTVQFYQERHDIYIEKMMKAINEIYDMAPTFDFEKYYNKKEEYLNSILPVPHPSSAFDKDTELMMRRQQLYHRLQWLRNEGERMSDENNCLEQRLKKLKEQQEYEQKQATEAAETAETKAAVLAKEESKMRDTLQKLNIDIEKTIIESEAHTVKAYNEANMQPLHPEEHGKTKRHKKKRQDWLSHVAQEIDTENVRQMIAVEREDIPLEPCLRKVKMDSSGMETQFNITPREKRSRISFNPEFNSTQLPPPPQDVIQDTKIDRSHVTVQKQRFRDRPNFCSEDTWNR
;
A
#
# COMPACT_ATOMS: atom_id res chain seq x y z
N MET A 1 -19.73 53.58 46.95
CA MET A 1 -20.20 53.63 45.54
C MET A 1 -20.54 52.21 45.07
N SER A 2 -20.99 52.06 43.82
CA SER A 2 -21.80 50.94 43.30
C SER A 2 -21.11 49.58 43.15
N LYS A 3 -21.95 48.54 42.96
CA LYS A 3 -21.62 47.14 42.60
C LYS A 3 -21.24 47.02 41.11
N PRO A 4 -20.67 45.88 40.65
CA PRO A 4 -21.48 44.69 40.30
C PRO A 4 -21.07 43.44 41.12
N LYS A 5 -21.90 42.42 41.41
CA LYS A 5 -22.91 41.63 40.66
C LYS A 5 -22.31 40.61 39.67
N GLY A 6 -22.35 39.32 40.05
CA GLY A 6 -22.08 38.16 39.19
C GLY A 6 -22.37 36.83 39.92
N SER A 7 -23.45 36.14 39.54
CA SER A 7 -23.82 34.76 39.92
C SER A 7 -23.66 33.85 38.68
N VAL A 8 -23.79 32.50 38.66
CA VAL A 8 -24.64 31.52 39.39
C VAL A 8 -23.95 30.13 39.33
N SER A 9 -24.32 29.17 40.21
CA SER A 9 -24.16 27.68 40.11
C SER A 9 -22.73 27.09 40.03
N SER A 10 -22.31 25.97 40.65
CA SER A 10 -22.91 24.85 41.43
C SER A 10 -23.67 23.74 40.68
N VAL A 11 -23.10 22.51 40.60
CA VAL A 11 -23.76 21.17 40.69
C VAL A 11 -22.73 20.01 40.57
N SER A 12 -23.01 18.85 41.21
CA SER A 12 -22.41 17.47 41.14
C SER A 12 -20.96 17.24 40.64
N LYS A 13 -20.05 16.47 41.27
CA LYS A 13 -20.09 15.27 42.17
C LYS A 13 -20.37 13.92 41.47
N ALA A 14 -19.55 12.91 41.82
CA ALA A 14 -19.48 11.52 41.33
C ALA A 14 -18.84 11.34 39.93
N GLY A 15 -18.06 10.28 39.67
CA GLY A 15 -17.63 9.21 40.60
C GLY A 15 -16.47 8.36 40.08
N GLN A 16 -15.77 7.69 41.00
CA GLN A 16 -14.78 6.66 40.70
C GLN A 16 -15.49 5.33 40.41
N LEU A 17 -15.01 4.55 39.43
CA LEU A 17 -15.21 3.10 39.42
C LEU A 17 -13.95 2.39 38.94
N SER A 18 -13.53 1.38 39.70
CA SER A 18 -12.40 0.50 39.42
C SER A 18 -12.90 -0.95 39.37
N VAL A 19 -12.54 -1.68 38.31
CA VAL A 19 -12.81 -3.12 38.15
C VAL A 19 -11.59 -3.72 37.42
N SER A 20 -10.53 -4.16 38.11
CA SER A 20 -10.37 -5.52 38.67
C SER A 20 -10.86 -6.65 37.75
N GLY A 21 -9.93 -7.31 37.06
CA GLY A 21 -10.22 -8.40 36.12
C GLY A 21 -10.39 -9.78 36.77
N ILE A 22 -10.80 -10.76 35.97
CA ILE A 22 -10.94 -12.17 36.37
C ILE A 22 -10.29 -13.07 35.32
N SER A 23 -9.41 -13.97 35.77
CA SER A 23 -8.89 -15.11 35.01
C SER A 23 -9.20 -16.41 35.74
N ARG A 24 -9.94 -17.32 35.10
CA ARG A 24 -10.12 -18.76 35.44
C ARG A 24 -10.88 -19.41 34.27
N THR A 25 -10.27 -20.24 33.41
CA THR A 25 -9.87 -21.65 33.59
C THR A 25 -11.00 -22.60 34.00
N SER A 26 -11.42 -23.47 33.07
CA SER A 26 -11.75 -24.87 33.39
C SER A 26 -11.65 -25.76 32.14
N ARG A 27 -11.23 -27.01 32.33
CA ARG A 27 -11.37 -28.15 31.40
C ARG A 27 -12.61 -28.96 31.80
N ILE A 28 -12.82 -30.10 31.13
CA ILE A 28 -13.87 -31.13 31.35
C ILE A 28 -15.14 -30.82 30.53
N GLY A 29 -15.71 -31.76 29.75
CA GLY A 29 -15.27 -33.14 29.51
C GLY A 29 -16.04 -33.81 28.36
N ALA A 30 -15.53 -34.94 27.88
CA ALA A 30 -16.13 -35.65 26.75
C ALA A 30 -17.40 -36.42 27.15
N ARG A 31 -18.45 -36.35 26.31
CA ARG A 31 -19.60 -37.26 26.36
C ARG A 31 -20.19 -37.45 24.96
N ALA A 32 -20.51 -38.69 24.62
CA ALA A 32 -21.15 -39.09 23.38
C ALA A 32 -22.02 -40.35 23.65
N PRO A 33 -22.93 -40.75 22.74
CA PRO A 33 -23.60 -39.97 21.68
C PRO A 33 -25.14 -39.98 21.87
N ALA A 34 -25.86 -39.31 20.96
CA ALA A 34 -27.28 -39.57 20.71
C ALA A 34 -27.53 -39.63 19.19
N PRO A 35 -28.30 -40.61 18.67
CA PRO A 35 -28.47 -40.79 17.22
C PRO A 35 -29.55 -39.86 16.64
N PRO A 36 -29.32 -39.24 15.46
CA PRO A 36 -30.38 -38.56 14.70
C PRO A 36 -31.37 -39.58 14.10
N PRO A 37 -32.62 -39.16 13.79
CA PRO A 37 -33.66 -40.05 13.29
C PRO A 37 -33.39 -40.57 11.88
N LYS A 38 -33.93 -41.76 11.58
CA LYS A 38 -33.83 -42.42 10.27
C LYS A 38 -34.67 -41.69 9.22
N VAL A 39 -34.04 -40.89 8.36
CA VAL A 39 -34.63 -40.49 7.07
C VAL A 39 -34.33 -41.60 6.06
N GLY A 40 -35.32 -41.99 5.25
CA GLY A 40 -35.18 -43.06 4.27
C GLY A 40 -34.30 -42.63 3.10
N LEU A 41 -33.03 -43.04 3.11
CA LEU A 41 -32.12 -42.84 1.98
C LEU A 41 -32.35 -43.94 0.94
N GLU A 42 -33.04 -43.61 -0.16
CA GLU A 42 -33.14 -44.49 -1.32
C GLU A 42 -31.74 -44.73 -1.90
N LYS A 43 -31.47 -45.97 -2.33
CA LYS A 43 -30.16 -46.35 -2.85
C LYS A 43 -30.00 -45.81 -4.28
N PRO A 44 -28.99 -44.97 -4.59
CA PRO A 44 -28.71 -44.64 -5.97
C PRO A 44 -28.31 -45.90 -6.75
N PRO A 45 -28.71 -46.04 -8.03
CA PRO A 45 -28.35 -47.19 -8.83
C PRO A 45 -26.83 -47.24 -9.05
N LYS A 46 -26.23 -48.41 -8.82
CA LYS A 46 -24.81 -48.63 -9.13
C LYS A 46 -24.62 -48.73 -10.65
N GLY A 47 -23.60 -48.09 -11.20
CA GLY A 47 -23.06 -48.48 -12.52
C GLY A 47 -22.93 -47.40 -13.61
N LEU A 48 -22.95 -46.09 -13.29
CA LEU A 48 -22.37 -45.08 -14.19
C LEU A 48 -21.06 -44.57 -13.61
N GLU A 49 -19.96 -45.06 -14.16
CA GLU A 49 -18.62 -44.50 -13.98
C GLU A 49 -18.54 -43.20 -14.80
N TRP A 50 -18.60 -42.05 -14.14
CA TRP A 50 -18.73 -40.76 -14.82
C TRP A 50 -17.37 -40.28 -15.35
N THR A 51 -16.97 -40.83 -16.48
CA THR A 51 -15.77 -40.40 -17.21
C THR A 51 -15.97 -38.99 -17.77
N LEU A 52 -15.15 -38.05 -17.30
CA LEU A 52 -15.10 -36.70 -17.86
C LEU A 52 -14.60 -36.79 -19.32
N PRO A 53 -15.27 -36.14 -20.29
CA PRO A 53 -14.78 -36.12 -21.67
C PRO A 53 -13.45 -35.36 -21.73
N PRO A 54 -12.49 -35.81 -22.56
CA PRO A 54 -11.19 -35.14 -22.67
C PRO A 54 -11.35 -33.72 -23.21
N PHE A 55 -10.64 -32.77 -22.58
CA PHE A 55 -10.71 -31.33 -22.85
C PHE A 55 -10.40 -30.87 -24.29
N SER A 56 -10.01 -31.79 -25.17
CA SER A 56 -9.68 -31.53 -26.59
C SER A 56 -10.86 -31.69 -27.56
N VAL A 57 -12.02 -32.16 -27.12
CA VAL A 57 -13.19 -32.35 -27.99
C VAL A 57 -14.16 -31.17 -27.86
N CYS A 58 -13.99 -30.16 -28.71
CA CYS A 58 -15.01 -29.12 -28.89
C CYS A 58 -16.34 -29.77 -29.34
N PRO A 59 -17.46 -29.57 -28.63
CA PRO A 59 -18.75 -30.11 -29.06
C PRO A 59 -19.14 -29.45 -30.39
N ARG A 60 -19.39 -30.26 -31.43
CA ARG A 60 -19.79 -29.74 -32.73
C ARG A 60 -21.07 -28.90 -32.57
N PRO A 61 -21.14 -27.67 -33.11
CA PRO A 61 -22.32 -26.84 -32.98
C PRO A 61 -23.51 -27.55 -33.63
N LYS A 62 -24.63 -27.63 -32.91
CA LYS A 62 -25.88 -28.15 -33.48
C LYS A 62 -26.35 -27.17 -34.55
N THR A 63 -26.24 -27.58 -35.81
CA THR A 63 -26.76 -26.83 -36.97
C THR A 63 -28.26 -26.57 -36.78
N GLY A 64 -28.69 -25.31 -36.95
CA GLY A 64 -30.10 -24.95 -36.80
C GLY A 64 -30.55 -24.69 -35.36
N ILE A 65 -29.73 -24.05 -34.52
CA ILE A 65 -30.30 -23.22 -33.45
C ILE A 65 -30.90 -21.99 -34.13
N ASP A 66 -32.22 -22.00 -34.33
CA ASP A 66 -32.95 -20.80 -34.75
C ASP A 66 -32.80 -19.75 -33.62
N TRP A 67 -32.05 -18.70 -33.92
CA TRP A 67 -31.76 -17.64 -32.96
C TRP A 67 -32.99 -16.81 -32.61
N ASP A 68 -34.04 -16.80 -33.42
CA ASP A 68 -35.29 -16.10 -33.13
C ASP A 68 -36.26 -16.98 -32.34
N GLU A 69 -36.24 -18.32 -32.51
CA GLU A 69 -36.79 -19.25 -31.51
C GLU A 69 -36.06 -19.11 -30.16
N LEU A 70 -34.72 -19.08 -30.17
CA LEU A 70 -33.92 -18.96 -28.95
C LEU A 70 -34.19 -17.63 -28.23
N LYS A 71 -34.23 -16.50 -28.97
CA LYS A 71 -34.69 -15.21 -28.44
C LYS A 71 -36.13 -15.31 -27.94
N LYS A 72 -37.08 -15.93 -28.66
CA LYS A 72 -38.47 -16.13 -28.21
C LYS A 72 -38.63 -17.05 -27.00
N ARG A 73 -37.58 -17.78 -26.59
CA ARG A 73 -37.49 -18.58 -25.34
C ARG A 73 -36.70 -17.86 -24.23
N MET A 74 -35.67 -17.07 -24.57
CA MET A 74 -34.86 -16.28 -23.61
C MET A 74 -35.53 -14.97 -23.22
N ILE A 75 -36.33 -14.37 -24.10
CA ILE A 75 -37.35 -13.38 -23.74
C ILE A 75 -38.33 -14.13 -22.84
N ARG A 76 -38.20 -13.90 -21.52
CA ARG A 76 -39.04 -14.52 -20.50
C ARG A 76 -40.50 -14.23 -20.82
N ARG A 77 -41.24 -15.23 -21.31
CA ARG A 77 -42.68 -15.12 -21.63
C ARG A 77 -43.57 -14.94 -20.40
N GLN A 78 -42.97 -15.01 -19.21
CA GLN A 78 -43.47 -14.43 -17.98
C GLN A 78 -42.44 -13.38 -17.53
N ALA A 79 -42.66 -12.12 -17.91
CA ALA A 79 -42.55 -11.08 -16.91
C ALA A 79 -43.69 -11.36 -15.91
N PRO A 80 -43.43 -11.43 -14.60
CA PRO A 80 -44.49 -11.61 -13.62
C PRO A 80 -45.52 -10.49 -13.74
N GLU A 81 -46.80 -10.80 -13.50
CA GLU A 81 -47.92 -9.86 -13.64
C GLU A 81 -47.78 -8.71 -12.62
N GLY A 82 -47.11 -7.63 -13.04
CA GLY A 82 -46.76 -6.49 -12.19
C GLY A 82 -45.54 -5.67 -12.65
N GLU A 83 -44.65 -6.20 -13.49
CA GLU A 83 -43.46 -5.46 -13.96
C GLU A 83 -43.75 -4.45 -15.09
N ASP A 84 -43.65 -3.14 -14.79
CA ASP A 84 -43.74 -2.09 -15.82
C ASP A 84 -42.36 -1.76 -16.43
N ILE A 85 -41.99 -2.59 -17.40
CA ILE A 85 -40.80 -2.46 -18.23
C ILE A 85 -40.82 -1.17 -19.11
N LYS A 86 -41.91 -0.38 -19.12
CA LYS A 86 -41.94 0.94 -19.76
C LYS A 86 -41.56 2.03 -18.75
N GLY A 87 -42.17 2.05 -17.57
CA GLY A 87 -41.83 2.94 -16.46
C GLY A 87 -40.35 2.87 -16.08
N ILE A 88 -39.80 1.67 -15.89
CA ILE A 88 -38.36 1.47 -15.61
C ILE A 88 -37.48 2.09 -16.71
N ARG A 89 -37.84 1.92 -18.00
CA ARG A 89 -37.08 2.49 -19.12
C ARG A 89 -37.22 4.01 -19.24
N LEU A 90 -38.34 4.59 -18.80
CA LEU A 90 -38.53 6.04 -18.77
C LEU A 90 -37.65 6.65 -17.67
N ILE A 91 -37.69 6.07 -16.46
CA ILE A 91 -36.82 6.45 -15.33
C ILE A 91 -35.34 6.33 -15.71
N LEU A 92 -34.91 5.23 -16.32
CA LEU A 92 -33.51 5.06 -16.75
C LEU A 92 -33.06 6.11 -17.78
N LYS A 93 -33.97 6.61 -18.63
CA LYS A 93 -33.67 7.74 -19.53
C LYS A 93 -33.61 9.08 -18.80
N GLU A 94 -34.52 9.34 -17.87
CA GLU A 94 -34.52 10.58 -17.08
C GLU A 94 -33.33 10.68 -16.12
N LEU A 95 -32.77 9.56 -15.70
CA LEU A 95 -31.56 9.47 -14.86
C LEU A 95 -30.25 9.48 -15.66
N GLN A 96 -30.30 9.30 -16.99
CA GLN A 96 -29.10 9.23 -17.81
C GLN A 96 -28.31 10.56 -17.73
N GLY A 97 -27.08 10.50 -17.21
CA GLY A 97 -26.23 11.67 -16.95
C GLY A 97 -26.45 12.38 -15.61
N LYS A 98 -27.25 11.83 -14.69
CA LYS A 98 -27.48 12.38 -13.33
C LYS A 98 -26.90 11.48 -12.26
N ASN A 99 -26.01 12.00 -11.41
CA ASN A 99 -25.53 11.31 -10.22
C ASN A 99 -26.61 11.33 -9.12
N ILE A 100 -27.28 10.19 -8.91
CA ILE A 100 -28.33 10.00 -7.90
C ILE A 100 -27.86 8.92 -6.91
N PRO A 101 -28.02 9.09 -5.58
CA PRO A 101 -27.60 8.08 -4.62
C PRO A 101 -28.43 6.80 -4.77
N VAL A 102 -27.78 5.65 -4.57
CA VAL A 102 -28.37 4.35 -4.93
C VAL A 102 -29.64 4.00 -4.13
N GLN A 103 -29.83 4.59 -2.94
CA GLN A 103 -31.05 4.41 -2.15
C GLN A 103 -32.28 5.05 -2.85
N ASP A 104 -32.12 6.25 -3.39
CA ASP A 104 -33.18 6.95 -4.12
C ASP A 104 -33.46 6.25 -5.46
N PHE A 105 -32.41 5.78 -6.15
CA PHE A 105 -32.53 4.95 -7.36
C PHE A 105 -33.37 3.67 -7.12
N VAL A 106 -33.06 2.93 -6.06
CA VAL A 106 -33.82 1.74 -5.66
C VAL A 106 -35.28 2.09 -5.35
N ASN A 107 -35.52 3.21 -4.66
CA ASN A 107 -36.88 3.65 -4.33
C ASN A 107 -37.67 4.06 -5.58
N LEU A 108 -37.08 4.80 -6.53
CA LEU A 108 -37.72 5.15 -7.81
C LEU A 108 -38.12 3.91 -8.61
N ILE A 109 -37.22 2.92 -8.73
CA ILE A 109 -37.49 1.70 -9.51
C ILE A 109 -38.44 0.75 -8.80
N SER A 110 -38.44 0.71 -7.46
CA SER A 110 -39.21 -0.27 -6.69
C SER A 110 -40.71 -0.28 -6.95
N ALA A 111 -41.31 0.87 -7.30
CA ALA A 111 -42.75 0.95 -7.63
C ALA A 111 -43.13 0.32 -8.98
N TYR A 112 -42.14 -0.11 -9.78
CA TYR A 112 -42.33 -0.66 -11.14
C TYR A 112 -41.82 -2.11 -11.28
N THR A 113 -41.26 -2.70 -10.21
CA THR A 113 -40.82 -4.10 -10.16
C THR A 113 -41.79 -4.98 -9.36
N SER A 114 -41.99 -6.23 -9.77
CA SER A 114 -43.02 -7.11 -9.19
C SER A 114 -42.78 -7.50 -7.73
N ASP A 115 -41.55 -7.33 -7.25
CA ASP A 115 -41.09 -7.65 -5.91
C ASP A 115 -41.01 -6.42 -4.99
N ASN A 116 -41.56 -5.26 -5.41
CA ASN A 116 -41.35 -3.96 -4.77
C ASN A 116 -39.86 -3.63 -4.52
N GLY A 117 -38.98 -4.14 -5.38
CA GLY A 117 -37.54 -3.93 -5.35
C GLY A 117 -36.79 -4.76 -4.29
N ASP A 118 -37.42 -5.72 -3.64
CA ASP A 118 -36.80 -6.45 -2.52
C ASP A 118 -35.57 -7.27 -2.92
N GLN A 119 -35.52 -7.87 -4.11
CA GLN A 119 -34.30 -8.51 -4.64
C GLN A 119 -33.20 -7.47 -4.91
N LEU A 120 -33.57 -6.27 -5.36
CA LEU A 120 -32.63 -5.17 -5.60
C LEU A 120 -32.05 -4.64 -4.28
N ARG A 121 -32.89 -4.49 -3.24
CA ARG A 121 -32.49 -4.17 -1.85
C ARG A 121 -31.59 -5.27 -1.28
N GLN A 122 -31.92 -6.54 -1.49
CA GLN A 122 -31.15 -7.68 -0.98
C GLN A 122 -29.78 -7.77 -1.65
N ASN A 123 -29.70 -7.64 -2.97
CA ASN A 123 -28.42 -7.62 -3.69
C ASN A 123 -27.55 -6.43 -3.28
N LEU A 124 -28.14 -5.24 -3.13
CA LEU A 124 -27.41 -4.07 -2.61
C LEU A 124 -26.90 -4.27 -1.17
N SER A 125 -27.67 -4.92 -0.30
CA SER A 125 -27.25 -5.30 1.05
C SER A 125 -26.08 -6.32 1.03
N ASN A 126 -26.13 -7.28 0.11
CA ASN A 126 -25.04 -8.24 -0.10
C ASN A 126 -23.76 -7.55 -0.58
N GLU A 127 -23.85 -6.67 -1.58
CA GLU A 127 -22.70 -5.90 -2.09
C GLU A 127 -22.11 -4.96 -1.03
N ILE A 128 -22.92 -4.24 -0.25
CA ILE A 128 -22.44 -3.44 0.88
C ILE A 128 -21.74 -4.34 1.91
N THR A 129 -22.24 -5.55 2.16
CA THR A 129 -21.62 -6.50 3.09
C THR A 129 -20.30 -7.06 2.54
N LEU A 130 -20.19 -7.30 1.23
CA LEU A 130 -18.95 -7.70 0.56
C LEU A 130 -17.92 -6.57 0.57
N PHE A 131 -18.33 -5.34 0.26
CA PHE A 131 -17.48 -4.14 0.33
C PHE A 131 -16.97 -3.90 1.76
N GLN A 132 -17.82 -4.01 2.78
CA GLN A 132 -17.38 -3.91 4.18
C GLN A 132 -16.37 -5.00 4.58
N LYS A 133 -16.52 -6.24 4.07
CA LYS A 133 -15.52 -7.31 4.27
C LYS A 133 -14.21 -6.99 3.54
N LEU A 134 -14.28 -6.52 2.30
CA LEU A 134 -13.11 -6.10 1.52
C LEU A 134 -12.33 -5.00 2.25
N CYS A 135 -13.00 -3.93 2.68
CA CYS A 135 -12.38 -2.86 3.45
C CYS A 135 -11.76 -3.36 4.75
N ARG A 136 -12.45 -4.22 5.51
CA ARG A 136 -11.88 -4.80 6.75
C ARG A 136 -10.63 -5.62 6.47
N ASN A 137 -10.64 -6.45 5.43
CA ASN A 137 -9.48 -7.24 5.04
C ASN A 137 -8.31 -6.34 4.62
N VAL A 138 -8.55 -5.35 3.75
CA VAL A 138 -7.51 -4.39 3.29
C VAL A 138 -6.93 -3.60 4.46
N TYR A 139 -7.77 -3.06 5.36
CA TYR A 139 -7.28 -2.36 6.56
C TYR A 139 -6.57 -3.30 7.53
N GLN A 140 -7.01 -4.56 7.68
CA GLN A 140 -6.34 -5.53 8.55
C GLN A 140 -4.95 -5.90 8.01
N THR A 141 -4.83 -6.20 6.72
CA THR A 141 -3.54 -6.45 6.05
C THR A 141 -2.65 -5.23 6.17
N MET A 142 -3.09 -4.04 5.74
CA MET A 142 -2.30 -2.80 5.85
C MET A 142 -1.86 -2.50 7.30
N THR A 143 -2.71 -2.77 8.30
CA THR A 143 -2.34 -2.61 9.72
C THR A 143 -1.30 -3.63 10.16
N GLN A 144 -1.41 -4.88 9.69
CA GLN A 144 -0.44 -5.93 9.95
C GLN A 144 0.92 -5.59 9.30
N ASP A 145 0.95 -5.24 8.02
CA ASP A 145 2.15 -4.90 7.27
C ASP A 145 2.90 -3.72 7.96
N ILE A 146 2.17 -2.68 8.35
CA ILE A 146 2.72 -1.54 9.12
C ILE A 146 3.23 -2.01 10.49
N SER A 147 2.53 -2.91 11.18
CA SER A 147 2.99 -3.42 12.48
C SER A 147 4.25 -4.28 12.36
N ASP A 148 4.38 -5.09 11.31
CA ASP A 148 5.55 -5.93 11.06
C ASP A 148 6.76 -5.07 10.68
N VAL A 149 6.59 -3.99 9.91
CA VAL A 149 7.64 -2.97 9.67
C VAL A 149 8.09 -2.31 10.98
N LEU A 150 7.15 -1.81 11.80
CA LEU A 150 7.47 -1.14 13.07
C LEU A 150 8.14 -2.08 14.09
N ILE A 151 7.74 -3.35 14.15
CA ILE A 151 8.37 -4.38 14.99
C ILE A 151 9.82 -4.63 14.53
N ASN A 152 10.07 -4.70 13.21
CA ASN A 152 11.42 -4.86 12.67
C ASN A 152 12.31 -3.63 12.94
N GLU A 153 11.80 -2.40 12.76
CA GLU A 153 12.53 -1.18 13.13
C GLU A 153 12.85 -1.13 14.63
N GLN A 154 11.90 -1.50 15.49
CA GLN A 154 12.11 -1.57 16.93
C GLN A 154 13.17 -2.63 17.29
N LEU A 155 13.15 -3.80 16.65
CA LEU A 155 14.11 -4.88 16.89
C LEU A 155 15.53 -4.49 16.47
N LEU A 156 15.70 -3.88 15.30
CA LEU A 156 16.97 -3.31 14.84
C LEU A 156 17.48 -2.22 15.79
N THR A 157 16.58 -1.35 16.27
CA THR A 157 16.90 -0.29 17.25
C THR A 157 17.39 -0.88 18.57
N VAL A 158 16.72 -1.92 19.09
CA VAL A 158 17.14 -2.63 20.32
C VAL A 158 18.50 -3.30 20.14
N GLN A 159 18.74 -3.98 19.01
CA GLN A 159 20.03 -4.60 18.69
C GLN A 159 21.16 -3.56 18.67
N PHE A 160 20.98 -2.44 17.96
CA PHE A 160 21.96 -1.35 17.91
C PHE A 160 22.30 -0.78 19.29
N TYR A 161 21.30 -0.57 20.15
CA TYR A 161 21.55 -0.11 21.52
C TYR A 161 22.22 -1.17 22.39
N GLN A 162 21.93 -2.45 22.20
CA GLN A 162 22.56 -3.55 22.94
C GLN A 162 24.04 -3.72 22.55
N GLU A 163 24.35 -3.80 21.25
CA GLU A 163 25.74 -3.85 20.76
C GLU A 163 26.56 -2.67 21.29
N ARG A 164 25.98 -1.46 21.25
CA ARG A 164 26.64 -0.25 21.73
C ARG A 164 26.81 -0.21 23.25
N HIS A 165 25.83 -0.74 24.01
CA HIS A 165 25.91 -0.90 25.45
C HIS A 165 27.04 -1.86 25.84
N ASP A 166 27.15 -3.00 25.15
CA ASP A 166 28.15 -4.02 25.46
C ASP A 166 29.57 -3.52 25.11
N ILE A 167 29.74 -2.76 24.02
CA ILE A 167 30.97 -2.01 23.70
C ILE A 167 31.32 -0.98 24.78
N TYR A 168 30.34 -0.30 25.38
CA TYR A 168 30.60 0.64 26.48
C TYR A 168 30.96 -0.08 27.78
N ILE A 169 30.34 -1.22 28.11
CA ILE A 169 30.74 -2.05 29.25
C ILE A 169 32.16 -2.58 29.07
N GLU A 170 32.52 -3.09 27.88
CA GLU A 170 33.88 -3.59 27.62
C GLU A 170 34.94 -2.48 27.81
N LYS A 171 34.65 -1.27 27.30
CA LYS A 171 35.52 -0.10 27.49
C LYS A 171 35.59 0.36 28.95
N MET A 172 34.47 0.35 29.68
CA MET A 172 34.42 0.68 31.10
C MET A 172 35.23 -0.32 31.93
N MET A 173 35.08 -1.63 31.67
CA MET A 173 35.85 -2.67 32.36
C MET A 173 37.35 -2.58 32.05
N LYS A 174 37.74 -2.27 30.81
CA LYS A 174 39.14 -1.99 30.46
C LYS A 174 39.69 -0.78 31.23
N ALA A 175 38.95 0.33 31.29
CA ALA A 175 39.36 1.52 32.04
C ALA A 175 39.42 1.27 33.57
N ILE A 176 38.50 0.45 34.11
CA ILE A 176 38.54 0.02 35.52
C ILE A 176 39.79 -0.81 35.80
N ASN A 177 40.13 -1.77 34.93
CA ASN A 177 41.34 -2.57 35.07
C ASN A 177 42.61 -1.71 34.94
N GLU A 178 42.66 -0.78 33.98
CA GLU A 178 43.76 0.18 33.83
C GLU A 178 43.94 1.06 35.08
N ILE A 179 42.83 1.51 35.70
CA ILE A 179 42.87 2.21 36.99
C ILE A 179 43.39 1.31 38.12
N TYR A 180 43.02 0.03 38.16
CA TYR A 180 43.55 -0.91 39.16
C TYR A 180 45.04 -1.24 38.95
N ASP A 181 45.50 -1.36 37.70
CA ASP A 181 46.92 -1.60 37.36
C ASP A 181 47.79 -0.37 37.67
N MET A 182 47.23 0.85 37.56
CA MET A 182 47.89 2.10 37.95
C MET A 182 47.72 2.43 39.45
N ALA A 183 46.81 1.78 40.18
CA ALA A 183 46.57 2.05 41.59
C ALA A 183 47.69 1.43 42.46
N PRO A 184 48.37 2.21 43.32
CA PRO A 184 49.37 1.65 44.23
C PRO A 184 48.70 0.71 45.23
N THR A 185 49.20 -0.53 45.31
CA THR A 185 48.66 -1.53 46.24
C THR A 185 48.95 -1.15 47.69
N PHE A 186 47.91 -1.17 48.54
CA PHE A 186 48.06 -0.82 49.94
C PHE A 186 48.71 -1.96 50.74
N ASP A 187 49.89 -1.69 51.28
CA ASP A 187 50.72 -2.63 52.02
C ASP A 187 50.59 -2.33 53.51
N PHE A 188 49.72 -3.09 54.18
CA PHE A 188 49.43 -2.93 55.59
C PHE A 188 50.67 -3.12 56.48
N GLU A 189 51.60 -4.01 56.12
CA GLU A 189 52.79 -4.28 56.93
C GLU A 189 53.81 -3.14 56.82
N LYS A 190 54.04 -2.60 55.62
CA LYS A 190 54.87 -1.41 55.43
C LYS A 190 54.24 -0.16 56.06
N TYR A 191 52.93 0.03 55.92
CA TYR A 191 52.23 1.14 56.57
C TYR A 191 52.31 1.07 58.10
N TYR A 192 52.11 -0.11 58.69
CA TYR A 192 52.13 -0.28 60.15
C TYR A 192 53.53 -0.10 60.73
N ASN A 193 54.56 -0.68 60.11
CA ASN A 193 55.94 -0.64 60.63
C ASN A 193 56.72 0.63 60.26
N LYS A 194 56.42 1.26 59.12
CA LYS A 194 57.22 2.35 58.51
C LYS A 194 56.32 3.45 57.91
N LYS A 195 55.28 3.84 58.65
CA LYS A 195 54.24 4.80 58.23
C LYS A 195 54.73 6.02 57.45
N GLU A 196 55.76 6.71 57.93
CA GLU A 196 56.23 7.96 57.31
C GLU A 196 57.02 7.72 56.01
N GLU A 197 57.88 6.71 55.96
CA GLU A 197 58.58 6.31 54.73
C GLU A 197 57.59 5.82 53.67
N TYR A 198 56.58 5.05 54.08
CA TYR A 198 55.56 4.49 53.21
C TYR A 198 54.59 5.55 52.67
N LEU A 199 54.16 6.51 53.49
CA LEU A 199 53.33 7.62 53.03
C LEU A 199 54.12 8.53 52.07
N ASN A 200 55.38 8.85 52.37
CA ASN A 200 56.21 9.67 51.48
C ASN A 200 56.59 9.00 50.15
N SER A 201 56.56 7.66 50.05
CA SER A 201 56.84 6.97 48.78
C SER A 201 55.63 6.86 47.85
N ILE A 202 54.41 6.87 48.38
CA ILE A 202 53.16 6.80 47.60
C ILE A 202 52.55 8.20 47.36
N LEU A 203 52.63 9.07 48.37
CA LEU A 203 52.19 10.47 48.31
C LEU A 203 53.36 11.38 48.71
N PRO A 204 54.37 11.55 47.85
CA PRO A 204 55.51 12.42 48.12
C PRO A 204 55.01 13.85 48.37
N VAL A 205 55.16 14.32 49.62
CA VAL A 205 54.70 15.64 50.02
C VAL A 205 55.46 16.70 49.20
N PRO A 206 54.77 17.51 48.38
CA PRO A 206 55.44 18.48 47.52
C PRO A 206 56.21 19.47 48.39
N HIS A 207 57.54 19.49 48.23
CA HIS A 207 58.39 20.37 49.02
C HIS A 207 57.99 21.83 48.80
N PRO A 208 57.75 22.63 49.86
CA PRO A 208 57.29 24.02 49.71
C PRO A 208 58.36 24.94 49.11
N SER A 209 59.61 24.49 49.01
CA SER A 209 60.69 25.12 48.25
C SER A 209 60.64 24.84 46.74
N SER A 210 59.87 23.84 46.31
CA SER A 210 59.59 23.55 44.90
C SER A 210 58.50 24.46 44.36
N ALA A 211 58.76 25.78 44.35
CA ALA A 211 58.11 26.64 43.37
C ALA A 211 58.42 26.04 41.99
N PHE A 212 57.38 25.65 41.23
CA PHE A 212 57.54 25.01 39.93
C PHE A 212 58.53 25.82 39.08
N ASP A 213 59.67 25.21 38.76
CA ASP A 213 60.69 25.90 37.98
C ASP A 213 60.09 26.25 36.63
N LYS A 214 60.35 27.45 36.12
CA LYS A 214 59.59 28.02 34.99
C LYS A 214 59.74 27.17 33.73
N ASP A 215 60.88 26.50 33.60
CA ASP A 215 61.14 25.55 32.52
C ASP A 215 60.29 24.27 32.65
N THR A 216 59.93 23.84 33.86
CA THR A 216 58.99 22.72 34.07
C THR A 216 57.54 23.11 33.73
N GLU A 217 57.11 24.33 34.08
CA GLU A 217 55.79 24.85 33.67
C GLU A 217 55.72 24.99 32.15
N LEU A 218 56.77 25.54 31.52
CA LEU A 218 56.90 25.64 30.07
C LEU A 218 56.92 24.25 29.40
N MET A 219 57.59 23.26 30.00
CA MET A 219 57.62 21.88 29.50
C MET A 219 56.23 21.22 29.58
N MET A 220 55.52 21.33 30.71
CA MET A 220 54.15 20.84 30.84
C MET A 220 53.22 21.53 29.84
N ARG A 221 53.33 22.86 29.67
CA ARG A 221 52.55 23.62 28.69
C ARG A 221 52.85 23.21 27.26
N ARG A 222 54.11 22.92 26.93
CA ARG A 222 54.54 22.38 25.62
C ARG A 222 53.95 20.98 25.39
N GLN A 223 53.93 20.12 26.41
CA GLN A 223 53.32 18.80 26.36
C GLN A 223 51.79 18.88 26.16
N GLN A 224 51.10 19.77 26.88
CA GLN A 224 49.66 20.02 26.69
C GLN A 224 49.34 20.52 25.27
N LEU A 225 50.15 21.44 24.74
CA LEU A 225 50.02 21.91 23.36
C LEU A 225 50.28 20.79 22.33
N TYR A 226 51.25 19.92 22.58
CA TYR A 226 51.52 18.75 21.74
C TYR A 226 50.36 17.74 21.75
N HIS A 227 49.84 17.37 22.92
CA HIS A 227 48.66 16.50 23.03
C HIS A 227 47.44 17.11 22.35
N ARG A 228 47.21 18.42 22.48
CA ARG A 228 46.12 19.12 21.78
C ARG A 228 46.32 19.14 20.26
N LEU A 229 47.55 19.32 19.78
CA LEU A 229 47.87 19.24 18.35
C LEU A 229 47.66 17.82 17.81
N GLN A 230 48.07 16.80 18.56
CA GLN A 230 47.88 15.40 18.17
C GLN A 230 46.40 15.03 18.18
N TRP A 231 45.62 15.47 19.18
CA TRP A 231 44.17 15.30 19.18
C TRP A 231 43.50 15.95 17.95
N LEU A 232 43.91 17.18 17.59
CA LEU A 232 43.41 17.86 16.39
C LEU A 232 43.78 17.14 15.08
N ARG A 233 44.94 16.46 15.03
CA ARG A 233 45.33 15.62 13.88
C ARG A 233 44.47 14.37 13.80
N ASN A 234 44.38 13.60 14.89
CA ASN A 234 43.55 12.41 14.97
C ASN A 234 42.06 12.70 14.66
N GLU A 235 41.54 13.86 15.07
CA GLU A 235 40.17 14.29 14.76
C GLU A 235 40.00 14.71 13.29
N GLY A 236 41.03 15.33 12.69
CA GLY A 236 41.08 15.60 11.25
C GLY A 236 41.13 14.32 10.39
N GLU A 237 41.93 13.35 10.81
CA GLU A 237 41.99 12.00 10.23
C GLU A 237 40.63 11.29 10.37
N ARG A 238 40.01 11.34 11.55
CA ARG A 238 38.66 10.78 11.79
C ARG A 238 37.60 11.38 10.87
N MET A 239 37.59 12.69 10.68
CA MET A 239 36.67 13.35 9.73
C MET A 239 37.00 13.03 8.26
N SER A 240 38.28 12.83 7.92
CA SER A 240 38.71 12.38 6.60
C SER A 240 38.18 10.97 6.30
N ASP A 241 38.28 10.05 7.24
CA ASP A 241 37.75 8.68 7.11
C ASP A 241 36.22 8.63 7.09
N GLU A 242 35.55 9.48 7.86
CA GLU A 242 34.09 9.63 7.82
C GLU A 242 33.62 10.16 6.46
N ASN A 243 34.30 11.17 5.89
CA ASN A 243 34.07 11.64 4.53
C ASN A 243 34.34 10.56 3.47
N ASN A 244 35.47 9.84 3.56
CA ASN A 244 35.80 8.72 2.67
C ASN A 244 34.72 7.63 2.69
N CYS A 245 34.15 7.33 3.87
CA CYS A 245 33.06 6.37 4.03
C CYS A 245 31.76 6.88 3.37
N LEU A 246 31.44 8.17 3.53
CA LEU A 246 30.28 8.81 2.91
C LEU A 246 30.41 8.88 1.38
N GLU A 247 31.59 9.17 0.84
CA GLU A 247 31.86 9.14 -0.61
C GLU A 247 31.71 7.72 -1.18
N GLN A 248 32.23 6.70 -0.50
CA GLN A 248 32.03 5.29 -0.90
C GLN A 248 30.56 4.88 -0.85
N ARG A 249 29.79 5.35 0.15
CA ARG A 249 28.34 5.11 0.23
C ARG A 249 27.59 5.81 -0.90
N LEU A 250 27.95 7.06 -1.21
CA LEU A 250 27.38 7.83 -2.32
C LEU A 250 27.68 7.17 -3.67
N LYS A 251 28.89 6.63 -3.87
CA LYS A 251 29.25 5.85 -5.06
C LYS A 251 28.38 4.61 -5.23
N LYS A 252 28.21 3.81 -4.17
CA LYS A 252 27.32 2.62 -4.18
C LYS A 252 25.87 2.97 -4.48
N LEU A 253 25.36 4.09 -3.95
CA LEU A 253 24.01 4.56 -4.25
C LEU A 253 23.84 4.99 -5.72
N LYS A 254 24.87 5.59 -6.34
CA LYS A 254 24.87 5.86 -7.79
C LYS A 254 24.90 4.58 -8.61
N GLU A 255 25.77 3.63 -8.27
CA GLU A 255 25.85 2.32 -8.94
C GLU A 255 24.51 1.56 -8.88
N GLN A 256 23.81 1.63 -7.74
CA GLN A 256 22.46 1.09 -7.59
C GLN A 256 21.44 1.86 -8.45
N GLN A 257 21.45 3.21 -8.43
CA GLN A 257 20.54 4.04 -9.21
C GLN A 257 20.70 3.80 -10.73
N GLU A 258 21.94 3.70 -11.22
CA GLU A 258 22.25 3.39 -12.62
C GLU A 258 21.77 1.99 -13.01
N TYR A 259 21.89 1.01 -12.11
CA TYR A 259 21.38 -0.35 -12.31
C TYR A 259 19.85 -0.42 -12.34
N GLU A 260 19.17 0.24 -11.42
CA GLU A 260 17.69 0.34 -11.38
C GLU A 260 17.15 1.08 -12.61
N GLN A 261 17.80 2.17 -13.02
CA GLN A 261 17.46 2.90 -14.26
C GLN A 261 17.64 2.01 -15.49
N LYS A 262 18.69 1.19 -15.56
CA LYS A 262 18.94 0.25 -16.65
C LYS A 262 17.89 -0.87 -16.70
N GLN A 263 17.51 -1.44 -15.56
CA GLN A 263 16.38 -2.38 -15.50
C GLN A 263 15.07 -1.73 -15.97
N ALA A 264 14.81 -0.48 -15.58
CA ALA A 264 13.61 0.24 -16.01
C ALA A 264 13.56 0.46 -17.53
N THR A 265 14.70 0.76 -18.18
CA THR A 265 14.77 0.85 -19.64
C THR A 265 14.57 -0.51 -20.33
N GLU A 266 15.19 -1.59 -19.84
CA GLU A 266 14.99 -2.94 -20.39
C GLU A 266 13.54 -3.44 -20.20
N ALA A 267 12.91 -3.09 -19.08
CA ALA A 267 11.49 -3.36 -18.83
C ALA A 267 10.58 -2.56 -19.80
N ALA A 268 10.92 -1.31 -20.10
CA ALA A 268 10.19 -0.48 -21.06
C ALA A 268 10.30 -1.03 -22.49
N GLU A 269 11.51 -1.36 -22.96
CA GLU A 269 11.74 -1.97 -24.29
C GLU A 269 11.00 -3.32 -24.43
N THR A 270 11.02 -4.16 -23.39
CA THR A 270 10.28 -5.43 -23.39
C THR A 270 8.77 -5.27 -23.19
N ALA A 271 8.27 -4.08 -22.83
CA ALA A 271 6.86 -3.75 -22.83
C ALA A 271 6.41 -3.19 -24.19
N GLU A 272 7.20 -2.29 -24.79
CA GLU A 272 6.95 -1.71 -26.12
C GLU A 272 6.93 -2.79 -27.19
N THR A 273 7.91 -3.70 -27.20
CA THR A 273 7.96 -4.83 -28.14
C THR A 273 6.74 -5.76 -28.01
N LYS A 274 6.24 -6.01 -26.80
CA LYS A 274 4.99 -6.76 -26.57
C LYS A 274 3.77 -5.99 -27.09
N ALA A 275 3.67 -4.69 -26.81
CA ALA A 275 2.60 -3.84 -27.33
C ALA A 275 2.59 -3.82 -28.87
N ALA A 276 3.76 -3.73 -29.51
CA ALA A 276 3.92 -3.76 -30.96
C ALA A 276 3.61 -5.14 -31.59
N VAL A 277 3.68 -6.23 -30.82
CA VAL A 277 3.17 -7.55 -31.24
C VAL A 277 1.65 -7.60 -31.11
N LEU A 278 1.10 -7.22 -29.96
CA LEU A 278 -0.34 -7.21 -29.70
C LEU A 278 -1.10 -6.32 -30.68
N ALA A 279 -0.59 -5.14 -31.03
CA ALA A 279 -1.18 -4.27 -32.05
C ALA A 279 -1.21 -4.90 -33.45
N LYS A 280 -0.22 -5.73 -33.80
CA LYS A 280 -0.21 -6.50 -35.07
C LYS A 280 -1.19 -7.67 -35.04
N GLU A 281 -1.47 -8.24 -33.87
CA GLU A 281 -2.49 -9.28 -33.70
C GLU A 281 -3.90 -8.68 -33.71
N GLU A 282 -4.11 -7.56 -33.02
CA GLU A 282 -5.35 -6.78 -33.07
C GLU A 282 -5.70 -6.35 -34.50
N SER A 283 -4.72 -5.86 -35.25
CA SER A 283 -4.89 -5.51 -36.67
C SER A 283 -5.32 -6.70 -37.52
N LYS A 284 -4.65 -7.87 -37.39
CA LYS A 284 -5.07 -9.11 -38.07
C LYS A 284 -6.48 -9.57 -37.68
N MET A 285 -6.88 -9.36 -36.42
CA MET A 285 -8.23 -9.69 -35.95
C MET A 285 -9.29 -8.70 -36.45
N ARG A 286 -8.95 -7.43 -36.64
CA ARG A 286 -9.81 -6.48 -37.38
C ARG A 286 -9.96 -6.89 -38.84
N ASP A 287 -8.86 -7.25 -39.52
CA ASP A 287 -8.89 -7.71 -40.92
C ASP A 287 -9.76 -8.96 -41.12
N THR A 288 -9.71 -9.93 -40.20
CA THR A 288 -10.54 -11.16 -40.30
C THR A 288 -12.00 -10.88 -39.98
N LEU A 289 -12.30 -10.04 -38.99
CA LEU A 289 -13.66 -9.59 -38.70
C LEU A 289 -14.26 -8.80 -39.88
N GLN A 290 -13.49 -7.91 -40.51
CA GLN A 290 -13.95 -7.14 -41.67
C GLN A 290 -14.23 -8.05 -42.87
N LYS A 291 -13.37 -9.05 -43.14
CA LYS A 291 -13.62 -10.05 -44.20
C LYS A 291 -14.87 -10.88 -43.92
N LEU A 292 -15.03 -11.37 -42.69
CA LEU A 292 -16.24 -12.10 -42.27
C LEU A 292 -17.50 -11.24 -42.40
N ASN A 293 -17.44 -9.96 -42.05
CA ASN A 293 -18.58 -9.06 -42.18
C ASN A 293 -18.94 -8.82 -43.67
N ILE A 294 -17.94 -8.58 -44.53
CA ILE A 294 -18.13 -8.47 -45.99
C ILE A 294 -18.73 -9.75 -46.60
N ASP A 295 -18.32 -10.93 -46.13
CA ASP A 295 -18.86 -12.20 -46.61
C ASP A 295 -20.28 -12.49 -46.08
N ILE A 296 -20.58 -12.08 -44.85
CA ILE A 296 -21.95 -12.08 -44.30
C ILE A 296 -22.84 -11.13 -45.13
N GLU A 297 -22.41 -9.91 -45.40
CA GLU A 297 -23.13 -8.93 -46.23
C GLU A 297 -23.43 -9.48 -47.63
N LYS A 298 -22.48 -10.15 -48.30
CA LYS A 298 -22.73 -10.85 -49.57
C LYS A 298 -23.82 -11.91 -49.43
N THR A 299 -23.73 -12.81 -48.44
CA THR A 299 -24.73 -13.89 -48.29
C THR A 299 -26.13 -13.35 -47.93
N ILE A 300 -26.21 -12.24 -47.20
CA ILE A 300 -27.48 -11.52 -46.97
C ILE A 300 -28.02 -11.01 -48.32
N ILE A 301 -27.23 -10.23 -49.08
CA ILE A 301 -27.63 -9.67 -50.38
C ILE A 301 -28.04 -10.77 -51.38
N GLU A 302 -27.34 -11.90 -51.41
CA GLU A 302 -27.70 -13.06 -52.24
C GLU A 302 -29.03 -13.70 -51.81
N SER A 303 -29.28 -13.83 -50.50
CA SER A 303 -30.54 -14.36 -49.97
C SER A 303 -31.73 -13.40 -50.17
N GLU A 304 -31.51 -12.09 -50.06
CA GLU A 304 -32.49 -11.06 -50.39
C GLU A 304 -32.78 -11.05 -51.89
N ALA A 305 -31.76 -11.13 -52.75
CA ALA A 305 -31.95 -11.24 -54.19
C ALA A 305 -32.71 -12.52 -54.59
N HIS A 306 -32.47 -13.65 -53.90
CA HIS A 306 -33.21 -14.89 -54.13
C HIS A 306 -34.67 -14.80 -53.67
N THR A 307 -34.93 -14.22 -52.48
CA THR A 307 -36.31 -14.08 -51.98
C THR A 307 -37.11 -13.06 -52.78
N VAL A 308 -36.50 -11.96 -53.22
CA VAL A 308 -37.12 -10.98 -54.14
C VAL A 308 -37.43 -11.59 -55.50
N LYS A 309 -36.55 -12.45 -56.07
CA LYS A 309 -36.85 -13.20 -57.29
C LYS A 309 -38.04 -14.13 -57.10
N ALA A 310 -38.02 -14.99 -56.08
CA ALA A 310 -39.12 -15.91 -55.79
C ALA A 310 -40.46 -15.20 -55.54
N TYR A 311 -40.45 -14.04 -54.87
CA TYR A 311 -41.64 -13.21 -54.67
C TYR A 311 -42.16 -12.59 -55.98
N ASN A 312 -41.28 -12.11 -56.85
CA ASN A 312 -41.65 -11.59 -58.17
C ASN A 312 -42.18 -12.69 -59.10
N GLU A 313 -41.57 -13.89 -59.08
CA GLU A 313 -42.02 -15.06 -59.84
C GLU A 313 -43.39 -15.55 -59.36
N ALA A 314 -43.64 -15.58 -58.04
CA ALA A 314 -44.96 -15.90 -57.49
C ALA A 314 -46.04 -14.89 -57.91
N ASN A 315 -45.71 -13.58 -57.94
CA ASN A 315 -46.60 -12.53 -58.44
C ASN A 315 -46.79 -12.51 -59.97
N MET A 316 -46.05 -13.33 -60.72
CA MET A 316 -46.19 -13.47 -62.18
C MET A 316 -47.08 -14.65 -62.60
N GLN A 317 -47.74 -15.34 -61.65
CA GLN A 317 -48.83 -16.25 -61.99
C GLN A 317 -50.07 -15.47 -62.46
N PRO A 318 -50.67 -15.82 -63.61
CA PRO A 318 -51.80 -15.07 -64.15
C PRO A 318 -53.08 -15.38 -63.37
N LEU A 319 -53.47 -14.49 -62.45
CA LEU A 319 -54.82 -14.50 -61.90
C LEU A 319 -55.86 -14.15 -62.98
N HIS A 320 -57.06 -14.68 -62.79
CA HIS A 320 -58.20 -14.55 -63.70
C HIS A 320 -58.60 -13.08 -63.95
N PRO A 321 -59.09 -12.74 -65.16
CA PRO A 321 -59.67 -11.43 -65.41
C PRO A 321 -61.06 -11.32 -64.76
N GLU A 322 -61.19 -10.44 -63.77
CA GLU A 322 -62.47 -9.79 -63.47
C GLU A 322 -62.34 -8.28 -63.72
N GLU A 323 -63.38 -7.71 -64.33
CA GLU A 323 -63.46 -6.28 -64.60
C GLU A 323 -63.89 -5.50 -63.35
N HIS A 324 -63.41 -4.26 -63.19
CA HIS A 324 -64.24 -3.06 -62.93
C HIS A 324 -63.39 -1.82 -62.61
N GLY A 325 -64.02 -0.63 -62.60
CA GLY A 325 -63.57 0.49 -61.74
C GLY A 325 -62.55 1.48 -62.31
N LYS A 326 -62.88 2.19 -63.40
CA LYS A 326 -62.11 3.39 -63.81
C LYS A 326 -62.21 4.52 -62.76
N THR A 327 -61.18 4.73 -61.94
CA THR A 327 -61.07 5.92 -61.07
C THR A 327 -59.86 6.79 -61.46
N LYS A 328 -60.00 8.12 -61.34
CA LYS A 328 -59.06 9.09 -61.91
C LYS A 328 -57.84 9.35 -61.00
N ARG A 329 -56.68 9.54 -61.62
CA ARG A 329 -55.41 9.89 -60.97
C ARG A 329 -55.51 11.21 -60.18
N HIS A 330 -55.10 11.20 -58.92
CA HIS A 330 -54.44 12.35 -58.29
C HIS A 330 -53.00 11.97 -57.91
N LYS A 331 -52.01 12.48 -58.65
CA LYS A 331 -50.60 12.37 -58.27
C LYS A 331 -50.34 13.32 -57.09
N LYS A 332 -50.50 12.85 -55.84
CA LYS A 332 -49.76 13.47 -54.73
C LYS A 332 -48.27 13.26 -55.01
N LYS A 333 -47.47 14.32 -55.01
CA LYS A 333 -46.01 14.16 -54.95
C LYS A 333 -45.70 13.31 -53.71
N ARG A 334 -44.88 12.27 -53.83
CA ARG A 334 -44.21 11.72 -52.65
C ARG A 334 -43.31 12.84 -52.12
N GLN A 335 -43.37 13.06 -50.82
CA GLN A 335 -42.49 14.00 -50.13
C GLN A 335 -41.15 13.28 -49.92
N ASP A 336 -40.03 13.95 -50.18
CA ASP A 336 -38.70 13.33 -50.27
C ASP A 336 -38.08 13.01 -48.89
N TRP A 337 -38.80 12.20 -48.10
CA TRP A 337 -38.41 11.74 -46.77
C TRP A 337 -37.01 11.08 -46.75
N LEU A 338 -36.65 10.37 -47.82
CA LEU A 338 -35.32 9.77 -47.98
C LEU A 338 -34.21 10.82 -48.14
N SER A 339 -34.50 11.99 -48.72
CA SER A 339 -33.52 13.06 -48.89
C SER A 339 -33.21 13.74 -47.56
N HIS A 340 -34.23 14.02 -46.74
CA HIS A 340 -34.05 14.72 -45.46
C HIS A 340 -33.35 13.82 -44.45
N VAL A 341 -33.77 12.55 -44.34
CA VAL A 341 -33.17 11.59 -43.39
C VAL A 341 -31.74 11.24 -43.76
N ALA A 342 -31.40 11.10 -45.05
CA ALA A 342 -30.01 10.94 -45.48
C ALA A 342 -29.15 12.16 -45.09
N GLN A 343 -29.65 13.38 -45.37
CA GLN A 343 -28.95 14.62 -45.04
C GLN A 343 -28.80 14.85 -43.53
N GLU A 344 -29.77 14.40 -42.72
CA GLU A 344 -29.66 14.37 -41.26
C GLU A 344 -28.57 13.40 -40.79
N ILE A 345 -28.53 12.17 -41.32
CA ILE A 345 -27.48 11.18 -40.98
C ILE A 345 -26.09 11.70 -41.38
N ASP A 346 -25.94 12.25 -42.58
CA ASP A 346 -24.66 12.81 -43.05
C ASP A 346 -24.19 13.99 -42.19
N THR A 347 -25.12 14.87 -41.77
CA THR A 347 -24.77 16.01 -40.91
C THR A 347 -24.56 15.63 -39.44
N GLU A 348 -25.19 14.57 -38.94
CA GLU A 348 -24.91 13.98 -37.63
C GLU A 348 -23.49 13.36 -37.61
N ASN A 349 -23.13 12.60 -38.65
CA ASN A 349 -21.80 12.01 -38.81
C ASN A 349 -20.69 13.07 -38.91
N VAL A 350 -20.91 14.13 -39.71
CA VAL A 350 -19.97 15.26 -39.81
C VAL A 350 -19.84 16.01 -38.49
N ARG A 351 -20.93 16.16 -37.72
CA ARG A 351 -20.86 16.73 -36.35
C ARG A 351 -20.06 15.85 -35.39
N GLN A 352 -20.20 14.54 -35.45
CA GLN A 352 -19.43 13.62 -34.61
C GLN A 352 -17.93 13.66 -34.96
N MET A 353 -17.57 13.69 -36.25
CA MET A 353 -16.17 13.90 -36.65
C MET A 353 -15.61 15.24 -36.15
N ILE A 354 -16.35 16.34 -36.35
CA ILE A 354 -15.94 17.68 -35.87
C ILE A 354 -15.88 17.74 -34.34
N ALA A 355 -16.69 16.95 -33.63
CA ALA A 355 -16.59 16.85 -32.17
C ALA A 355 -15.31 16.12 -31.74
N VAL A 356 -14.97 14.99 -32.38
CA VAL A 356 -13.72 14.26 -32.11
C VAL A 356 -12.48 15.07 -32.49
N GLU A 357 -12.52 15.87 -33.57
CA GLU A 357 -11.45 16.81 -33.93
C GLU A 357 -11.40 18.07 -33.02
N ARG A 358 -12.42 18.30 -32.19
CA ARG A 358 -12.50 19.43 -31.23
C ARG A 358 -12.44 19.01 -29.77
N GLU A 359 -12.24 17.73 -29.48
CA GLU A 359 -11.67 17.32 -28.19
C GLU A 359 -10.16 17.63 -28.22
N ASP A 360 -9.86 18.94 -28.22
CA ASP A 360 -8.53 19.50 -28.02
C ASP A 360 -7.91 18.82 -26.80
N ILE A 361 -6.86 18.02 -27.03
CA ILE A 361 -6.15 17.30 -25.97
C ILE A 361 -5.74 18.34 -24.91
N PRO A 362 -6.26 18.26 -23.67
CA PRO A 362 -5.98 19.26 -22.67
C PRO A 362 -4.52 19.15 -22.24
N LEU A 363 -3.68 20.02 -22.82
CA LEU A 363 -2.30 20.24 -22.41
C LEU A 363 -2.29 20.92 -21.03
N GLU A 364 -2.64 20.17 -19.98
CA GLU A 364 -2.39 20.61 -18.61
C GLU A 364 -0.90 20.92 -18.46
N PRO A 365 -0.52 22.12 -17.98
CA PRO A 365 0.87 22.44 -17.72
C PRO A 365 1.34 21.60 -16.54
N CYS A 366 2.10 20.54 -16.83
CA CYS A 366 2.53 19.53 -15.85
C CYS A 366 3.58 20.09 -14.87
N LEU A 367 3.12 20.88 -13.89
CA LEU A 367 3.89 21.48 -12.81
C LEU A 367 3.40 20.99 -11.44
N ARG A 368 3.41 19.66 -11.25
CA ARG A 368 3.32 19.08 -9.89
C ARG A 368 4.72 18.97 -9.28
N LYS A 369 4.89 19.62 -8.13
CA LYS A 369 6.09 19.48 -7.29
C LYS A 369 6.22 18.01 -6.87
N VAL A 370 7.36 17.40 -7.18
CA VAL A 370 7.69 16.06 -6.66
C VAL A 370 7.88 16.15 -5.15
N LYS A 371 6.95 15.56 -4.40
CA LYS A 371 7.29 15.00 -3.10
C LYS A 371 7.88 13.60 -3.35
N MET A 372 9.08 13.37 -2.83
CA MET A 372 9.64 12.03 -2.73
C MET A 372 9.03 11.35 -1.49
N ASP A 373 7.92 10.64 -1.67
CA ASP A 373 7.43 9.67 -0.69
C ASP A 373 7.91 8.27 -1.14
N SER A 374 8.70 7.59 -0.32
CA SER A 374 9.54 6.46 -0.75
C SER A 374 8.99 5.09 -0.35
N SER A 375 8.26 4.47 -1.27
CA SER A 375 7.91 3.04 -1.29
C SER A 375 7.51 2.67 -2.73
N GLY A 376 7.78 1.50 -3.29
CA GLY A 376 8.47 0.31 -2.78
C GLY A 376 8.03 -0.87 -3.65
N MET A 377 8.98 -1.65 -4.19
CA MET A 377 8.65 -2.82 -5.03
C MET A 377 9.39 -4.06 -4.54
N GLU A 378 8.64 -4.98 -3.95
CA GLU A 378 9.10 -6.33 -3.68
C GLU A 378 9.16 -7.15 -4.97
N THR A 379 10.30 -7.78 -5.25
CA THR A 379 10.42 -8.80 -6.30
C THR A 379 10.47 -10.19 -5.66
N GLN A 380 9.50 -11.04 -6.03
CA GLN A 380 9.38 -12.38 -5.47
C GLN A 380 10.47 -13.32 -6.02
N PHE A 381 11.47 -13.66 -5.20
CA PHE A 381 12.47 -14.67 -5.54
C PHE A 381 12.05 -16.08 -5.08
N ASN A 382 11.72 -16.94 -6.03
CA ASN A 382 11.62 -18.38 -5.80
C ASN A 382 13.01 -18.98 -5.60
N ILE A 383 13.29 -19.50 -4.40
CA ILE A 383 14.52 -20.28 -4.11
C ILE A 383 14.14 -21.73 -3.86
N THR A 384 14.44 -22.61 -4.81
CA THR A 384 14.42 -24.06 -4.59
C THR A 384 15.69 -24.49 -3.84
N PRO A 385 15.60 -25.46 -2.91
CA PRO A 385 16.71 -25.81 -2.03
C PRO A 385 17.69 -26.80 -2.68
N ARG A 386 18.83 -27.01 -1.98
CA ARG A 386 19.62 -28.26 -1.83
C ARG A 386 21.05 -28.22 -2.38
N GLU A 387 22.03 -28.00 -1.48
CA GLU A 387 23.04 -29.05 -1.25
C GLU A 387 23.52 -29.12 0.21
N LYS A 388 24.55 -29.91 0.51
CA LYS A 388 24.76 -30.54 1.85
C LYS A 388 26.16 -30.33 2.43
N ARG A 389 26.22 -30.44 3.77
CA ARG A 389 27.43 -30.54 4.64
C ARG A 389 28.11 -29.16 4.87
N SER A 390 28.79 -28.94 5.99
CA SER A 390 29.23 -29.87 7.05
C SER A 390 28.55 -29.66 8.41
N ARG A 391 28.64 -30.67 9.29
CA ARG A 391 28.36 -30.53 10.72
C ARG A 391 29.62 -30.00 11.41
N ILE A 392 29.50 -28.98 12.25
CA ILE A 392 30.37 -28.77 13.40
C ILE A 392 29.48 -28.90 14.63
N SER A 393 29.79 -29.86 15.49
CA SER A 393 29.10 -30.09 16.76
C SER A 393 29.75 -29.24 17.86
N PHE A 394 28.98 -28.38 18.51
CA PHE A 394 29.42 -27.63 19.69
C PHE A 394 28.60 -28.10 20.90
N ASN A 395 29.28 -28.46 22.00
CA ASN A 395 28.62 -28.91 23.22
C ASN A 395 28.16 -27.71 24.07
N PRO A 396 26.89 -27.68 24.53
CA PRO A 396 26.42 -26.71 25.51
C PRO A 396 26.48 -27.29 26.93
N GLU A 397 27.68 -27.57 27.45
CA GLU A 397 27.89 -27.77 28.89
C GLU A 397 28.49 -26.49 29.48
N PHE A 398 27.63 -25.57 29.90
CA PHE A 398 28.01 -24.43 30.72
C PHE A 398 27.06 -24.32 31.91
N ASN A 399 27.62 -24.42 33.12
CA ASN A 399 26.84 -24.46 34.35
C ASN A 399 26.11 -23.14 34.59
N SER A 400 24.82 -23.21 34.94
CA SER A 400 24.05 -22.06 35.42
C SER A 400 24.46 -21.68 36.85
N THR A 401 25.60 -21.01 36.99
CA THR A 401 25.96 -20.32 38.24
C THR A 401 24.96 -19.19 38.47
N GLN A 402 24.04 -19.38 39.42
CA GLN A 402 23.12 -18.32 39.82
C GLN A 402 23.92 -17.19 40.48
N LEU A 403 23.87 -16.00 39.89
CA LEU A 403 24.29 -14.78 40.57
C LEU A 403 23.31 -14.48 41.71
N PRO A 404 23.78 -14.13 42.92
CA PRO A 404 22.90 -13.69 43.99
C PRO A 404 22.23 -12.35 43.61
N PRO A 405 21.00 -12.08 44.10
CA PRO A 405 20.35 -10.80 43.87
C PRO A 405 21.14 -9.66 44.54
N PRO A 406 21.11 -8.43 43.97
CA PRO A 406 21.78 -7.28 44.57
C PRO A 406 21.14 -6.91 45.92
N PRO A 407 21.91 -6.33 46.86
CA PRO A 407 21.37 -5.86 48.13
C PRO A 407 20.32 -4.75 47.89
N GLN A 408 19.24 -4.79 48.66
CA GLN A 408 18.26 -3.71 48.71
C GLN A 408 18.75 -2.63 49.69
N ASP A 409 19.57 -1.70 49.19
CA ASP A 409 20.03 -0.58 50.01
C ASP A 409 18.88 0.33 50.45
N VAL A 410 18.90 0.69 51.74
CA VAL A 410 17.86 1.47 52.38
C VAL A 410 17.94 2.92 51.93
N ILE A 411 16.90 3.41 51.26
CA ILE A 411 16.74 4.84 50.96
C ILE A 411 16.58 5.60 52.28
N GLN A 412 17.66 6.26 52.73
CA GLN A 412 17.60 7.23 53.82
C GLN A 412 17.48 8.64 53.25
N ASP A 413 16.42 9.36 53.63
CA ASP A 413 16.13 10.72 53.17
C ASP A 413 17.18 11.74 53.65
N THR A 414 18.24 11.92 52.87
CA THR A 414 19.19 13.03 53.04
C THR A 414 18.64 14.31 52.41
N LYS A 415 17.99 15.14 53.24
CA LYS A 415 17.59 16.49 52.86
C LYS A 415 18.83 17.35 52.59
N ILE A 416 19.12 17.60 51.31
CA ILE A 416 20.16 18.55 50.89
C ILE A 416 19.51 19.91 50.64
N ASP A 417 19.94 20.92 51.41
CA ASP A 417 19.42 22.28 51.31
C ASP A 417 19.77 22.94 49.96
N ARG A 418 18.77 23.54 49.31
CA ARG A 418 18.94 24.29 48.06
C ARG A 418 19.26 25.76 48.33
N SER A 419 20.50 26.05 48.67
CA SER A 419 21.02 27.44 48.74
C SER A 419 21.86 27.81 47.51
N HIS A 420 21.49 28.90 46.85
CA HIS A 420 22.26 29.67 45.86
C HIS A 420 22.97 28.92 44.70
N VAL A 421 22.27 28.82 43.56
CA VAL A 421 22.91 28.84 42.23
C VAL A 421 22.34 30.02 41.44
N THR A 422 23.11 31.11 41.35
CA THR A 422 22.75 32.29 40.54
C THR A 422 23.13 32.07 39.08
N VAL A 423 22.14 31.73 38.25
CA VAL A 423 22.35 31.57 36.79
C VAL A 423 22.62 32.93 36.14
N GLN A 424 23.89 33.22 35.82
CA GLN A 424 24.23 34.35 34.95
C GLN A 424 23.71 34.09 33.53
N LYS A 425 22.54 34.66 33.23
CA LYS A 425 21.92 34.61 31.90
C LYS A 425 22.63 35.56 30.92
N GLN A 426 23.86 35.21 30.54
CA GLN A 426 24.62 35.96 29.53
C GLN A 426 23.83 35.99 28.21
N ARG A 427 23.58 37.21 27.72
CA ARG A 427 22.81 37.44 26.49
C ARG A 427 23.74 37.27 25.30
N PHE A 428 23.56 36.20 24.52
CA PHE A 428 24.03 36.23 23.13
C PHE A 428 23.24 37.30 22.39
N ARG A 429 23.94 38.35 21.98
CA ARG A 429 23.44 39.43 21.15
C ARG A 429 24.25 39.48 19.86
N ASP A 430 23.57 39.83 18.78
CA ASP A 430 24.10 40.57 17.65
C ASP A 430 25.34 39.97 16.96
N ARG A 431 25.12 38.94 16.12
CA ARG A 431 26.02 38.72 14.96
C ARG A 431 25.74 39.80 13.92
N PRO A 432 26.73 40.58 13.45
CA PRO A 432 26.54 41.47 12.32
C PRO A 432 26.47 40.66 11.01
N ASN A 433 25.58 41.07 10.10
CA ASN A 433 25.67 40.66 8.70
C ASN A 433 26.90 41.30 8.07
N PHE A 434 27.80 40.50 7.51
CA PHE A 434 28.83 41.01 6.61
C PHE A 434 28.28 41.00 5.18
N CYS A 435 28.01 42.18 4.64
CA CYS A 435 27.83 42.35 3.20
C CYS A 435 29.20 42.31 2.51
N SER A 436 29.25 41.83 1.26
CA SER A 436 30.47 41.84 0.44
C SER A 436 30.15 42.04 -1.05
N GLU A 437 29.42 43.11 -1.35
CA GLU A 437 29.62 43.96 -2.54
C GLU A 437 30.72 44.99 -2.12
N ASP A 438 31.58 45.59 -2.95
CA ASP A 438 31.83 45.56 -4.41
C ASP A 438 33.25 46.20 -4.65
N THR A 439 34.00 46.14 -5.77
CA THR A 439 33.92 45.49 -7.11
C THR A 439 35.39 45.35 -7.65
N TRP A 440 35.56 45.13 -8.97
CA TRP A 440 36.68 45.55 -9.85
C TRP A 440 37.86 44.59 -10.13
N ASN A 441 37.99 44.29 -11.43
CA ASN A 441 39.19 43.91 -12.21
C ASN A 441 39.98 42.66 -11.75
N ARG A 442 40.22 41.68 -12.63
CA ARG A 442 40.68 41.85 -14.03
C ARG A 442 40.31 40.67 -14.93
#